data_AF-A0A383DHK7-F1
#
_entry.id   AF-A0A383DHK7-F1
#
_cell.length_a   1.000
_cell.length_b   1.000
_cell.length_c   1.000
_cell.angle_alpha   90.00
_cell.angle_beta   90.00
_cell.angle_gamma   90.00
#
_symmetry.space_group_name_H-M   'P 1'
#
loop_
_entity.id
_entity.type
_entity.pdbx_description
1 polymer ?
#
loop_
_entity_poly.entity_id
_entity_poly.type
_entity_poly.pdbx_seq_one_letter_code
_entity_poly.pdbx_strand_id
1 'polypeptide(L)' 'SVLARAAFEITVPTIANAAKLGEIEELKGITENVIVGSLIPIGSGTVDIFMKSNTKK' A
#
# COMPACT_ATOMS: atom_id res chain seq x y z
N SER A 1 4.03 -7.82 5.22
CA SER A 1 4.38 -7.15 3.96
C SER A 1 5.58 -7.82 3.31
N VAL A 2 5.34 -8.47 2.17
CA VAL A 2 6.38 -9.01 1.29
C VAL A 2 7.19 -7.86 0.70
N LEU A 3 6.51 -6.79 0.28
CA LEU A 3 7.16 -5.65 -0.38
C LEU A 3 8.08 -4.88 0.58
N ALA A 4 7.67 -4.68 1.84
CA ALA A 4 8.52 -4.01 2.82
C ALA A 4 9.80 -4.82 3.14
N ARG A 5 9.70 -6.15 3.21
CA ARG A 5 10.87 -7.03 3.40
C ARG A 5 11.78 -7.02 2.17
N ALA A 6 11.20 -7.11 0.97
CA ALA A 6 11.95 -7.13 -0.28
C ALA A 6 12.62 -5.79 -0.61
N ALA A 7 12.08 -4.68 -0.11
CA ALA A 7 12.64 -3.35 -0.26
C ALA A 7 13.90 -3.11 0.60
N PHE A 8 14.18 -3.96 1.59
CA PHE A 8 15.34 -3.83 2.46
C PHE A 8 16.42 -4.85 2.09
N GLU A 9 17.32 -4.44 1.19
CA GLU A 9 18.56 -5.11 0.76
C GLU A 9 18.44 -6.48 0.06
N ILE A 10 17.38 -7.25 0.31
CA ILE A 10 17.20 -8.59 -0.26
C ILE A 10 15.88 -8.66 -1.03
N THR A 11 15.93 -8.38 -2.33
CA THR A 11 14.73 -8.24 -3.18
C THR A 11 14.29 -9.55 -3.84
N VAL A 12 15.09 -10.09 -4.76
CA VAL A 12 14.71 -11.23 -5.61
C VAL A 12 14.34 -12.50 -4.82
N PRO A 13 15.16 -13.01 -3.88
CA PRO A 13 14.82 -14.26 -3.20
C PRO A 13 13.62 -14.09 -2.25
N THR A 14 13.40 -12.89 -1.71
CA THR A 14 12.24 -12.60 -0.85
C THR A 14 10.93 -12.68 -1.64
N ILE A 15 10.87 -12.05 -2.83
CA ILE A 15 9.68 -12.09 -3.68
C ILE A 15 9.45 -13.51 -4.22
N ALA A 16 10.51 -14.20 -4.66
CA ALA A 16 10.40 -15.57 -5.18
C ALA A 16 9.84 -16.55 -4.13
N ASN A 17 10.32 -16.46 -2.89
CA ASN A 17 9.83 -17.29 -1.79
C ASN A 17 8.38 -16.96 -1.43
N ALA A 18 8.02 -15.67 -1.36
CA ALA A 18 6.66 -15.25 -1.09
C ALA A 18 5.67 -15.73 -2.17
N ALA A 19 6.05 -15.63 -3.46
CA ALA A 19 5.26 -16.12 -4.57
C ALA A 19 5.07 -17.65 -4.52
N LYS A 20 6.12 -18.39 -4.16
CA LYS A 20 6.05 -19.86 -3.97
C LYS A 20 5.08 -20.25 -2.84
N LEU A 21 5.05 -19.47 -1.77
CA LEU A 21 4.16 -19.70 -0.61
C LEU A 21 2.73 -19.16 -0.84
N GLY A 22 2.49 -18.41 -1.91
CA GLY A 22 1.21 -17.76 -2.17
C GLY A 22 0.89 -16.64 -1.18
N GLU A 23 1.91 -15.95 -0.65
CA GLU A 23 1.69 -14.81 0.25
C GLU A 23 0.96 -13.68 -0.50
N ILE A 24 -0.04 -13.08 0.16
CA ILE A 24 -0.82 -11.96 -0.37
C ILE A 24 -0.40 -10.68 0.35
N GLU A 25 -0.19 -9.61 -0.42
CA GLU A 25 0.09 -8.27 0.13
C GLU A 25 -1.21 -7.50 0.35
N GLU A 26 -1.39 -6.95 1.56
CA GLU A 26 -2.62 -6.25 1.94
C GLU A 26 -2.55 -4.72 1.74
N LEU A 27 -1.38 -4.16 1.42
CA LEU A 27 -1.16 -2.74 1.16
C LEU A 27 -1.62 -1.80 2.30
N LYS A 28 -1.40 -2.20 3.56
CA LYS A 28 -1.75 -1.41 4.76
C LYS A 28 -0.59 -0.56 5.29
N GLY A 29 0.64 -0.89 4.91
CA GLY A 29 1.87 -0.24 5.35
C GLY A 29 2.27 0.98 4.52
N ILE A 30 3.29 1.70 4.99
CA ILE A 30 3.80 2.89 4.29
C ILE A 30 4.63 2.49 3.08
N THR A 31 5.64 1.64 3.27
CA THR A 31 6.62 1.28 2.23
C THR A 31 5.97 0.67 0.99
N GLU A 32 5.05 -0.26 1.17
CA GLU A 32 4.31 -0.88 0.07
C GLU A 32 3.43 0.11 -0.70
N ASN A 33 2.72 1.00 0.00
CA ASN A 33 1.90 2.03 -0.63
C ASN A 33 2.74 3.02 -1.44
N VAL A 34 3.95 3.35 -0.97
CA VAL A 34 4.93 4.14 -1.74
C VAL A 34 5.34 3.41 -3.02
N ILE A 35 5.64 2.11 -2.95
CA ILE A 35 6.09 1.31 -4.09
C ILE A 35 5.01 1.21 -5.18
N VAL A 36 3.75 1.00 -4.79
CA VAL A 36 2.64 0.85 -5.75
C VAL A 36 2.02 2.19 -6.19
N GLY A 37 2.43 3.31 -5.58
CA GLY A 37 1.89 4.64 -5.89
C GLY A 37 0.49 4.90 -5.33
N SER A 38 0.08 4.17 -4.29
CA SER A 38 -1.17 4.38 -3.57
C SER A 38 -1.05 5.52 -2.57
N LEU A 39 -2.20 6.00 -2.07
CA LEU A 39 -2.25 6.98 -1.00
C LEU A 39 -1.66 6.40 0.29
N ILE A 40 -0.67 7.10 0.86
CA ILE A 40 0.04 6.64 2.05
C ILE A 40 -0.80 7.02 3.28
N PRO A 41 -1.09 6.09 4.21
CA PRO A 41 -1.97 6.34 5.36
C PRO A 41 -1.31 7.17 6.48
N ILE A 42 -0.66 8.29 6.12
CA ILE A 42 -0.05 9.26 7.03
C ILE A 42 -0.19 10.68 6.47
N GLY A 43 -0.26 11.67 7.34
CA GLY A 43 -0.31 13.08 6.94
C GLY A 43 -1.58 13.40 6.16
N SER A 44 -1.45 13.90 4.93
CA SER A 44 -2.58 14.22 4.06
C SER A 44 -3.39 12.98 3.65
N GLY A 45 -2.77 11.79 3.65
CA GLY A 45 -3.47 10.54 3.35
C GLY A 45 -4.22 9.94 4.54
N THR A 46 -4.30 10.64 5.67
CA THR A 46 -5.13 10.21 6.82
C THR A 46 -6.57 10.74 6.73
N VAL A 47 -6.85 11.64 5.79
CA VAL A 47 -8.16 12.27 5.65
C VAL A 47 -8.75 12.05 4.26
N ASP A 48 -10.04 11.69 4.22
CA ASP A 48 -10.82 11.64 3.00
C ASP A 48 -11.66 12.91 2.85
N ILE A 49 -11.68 13.47 1.65
CA ILE A 49 -12.45 14.68 1.34
C ILE A 49 -13.79 14.27 0.76
N PHE A 50 -14.87 14.75 1.38
CA PHE A 50 -16.23 14.54 0.89
C PHE A 50 -16.89 15.89 0.60
N MET A 51 -17.58 15.99 -0.54
CA MET A 51 -18.37 17.16 -0.91
C MET A 51 -19.86 16.81 -0.92
N LYS A 52 -20.68 17.56 -0.19
CA LYS A 52 -22.13 17.46 -0.30
C LYS A 52 -22.60 18.22 -1.53
N SER A 53 -23.17 17.52 -2.51
CA SER A 53 -23.85 18.17 -3.64
C SER A 53 -25.12 18.84 -3.12
N ASN A 54 -25.26 20.15 -3.35
CA ASN A 54 -26.45 20.90 -2.98
C ASN A 54 -27.52 20.71 -4.07
N THR A 55 -28.13 19.54 -4.11
CA THR A 55 -29.36 19.34 -4.87
C THR A 55 -30.48 20.10 -4.18
N LYS A 56 -30.78 21.31 -4.68
CA LYS A 56 -32.01 22.02 -4.35
C LYS A 56 -33.20 21.16 -4.80
N LYS A 57 -34.16 20.97 -3.89
CA LYS A 57 -35.49 20.43 -4.19
C LYS A 57 -36.22 21.31 -5.19
#